data_AF-A0A4C1XMY4-F1
#
_entry.id   AF-A0A4C1XMY4-F1
#
_cell.length_a   1.000
_cell.length_b   1.000
_cell.length_c   1.000
_cell.angle_alpha   90.00
_cell.angle_beta   90.00
_cell.angle_gamma   90.00
#
_symmetry.space_group_name_H-M   'P 1'
#
loop_
_entity.id
_entity.type
_entity.pdbx_description
1 polymer ?
#
loop_
_entity_poly.entity_id
_entity_poly.type
_entity_poly.pdbx_seq_one_letter_code
_entity_poly.pdbx_strand_id
1 'polypeptide(L)'
;MNCHQVLSGACNSGDQCFAVGSVEGIPFTAYAAGCNIVILASNFDRVQIIPGAIHGYVRIGSLDCSTDTGKIAAAYGAEVCIFEPTPSIHSAATTHGLEYRWVQTGKLVADGPIAALSWNLEGTRLLTGGKYVQLWHQASLYQEDSQPSSGVTFQIGGDKEEKVKQPEDEDPGWVCVWQCHTATPAHHLAFSPDGVLFATSGTNDRLVKIWYQNKVLVQTHGEQGPPEFNYTFIYVAHPRAVTHLSWRKTSKYMS
;
A
#
# COMPACT_ATOMS: atom_id res chain seq x y z
N MET A 1 2.89 42.30 0.22
CA MET A 1 2.48 41.22 1.14
C MET A 1 1.69 40.21 0.32
N ASN A 2 2.34 39.15 -0.16
CA ASN A 2 1.68 38.12 -0.98
C ASN A 2 1.31 36.94 -0.06
N CYS A 3 0.27 37.11 0.74
CA CYS A 3 -0.37 35.98 1.38
C CYS A 3 -1.35 35.36 0.39
N HIS A 4 -0.94 34.30 -0.30
CA HIS A 4 -1.89 33.44 -0.97
C HIS A 4 -1.52 31.98 -0.75
N GLN A 5 -2.11 31.40 0.30
CA GLN A 5 -2.30 29.95 0.33
C GLN A 5 -3.69 29.68 0.91
N VAL A 6 -4.64 29.44 0.00
CA VAL A 6 -5.88 28.76 0.35
C VAL A 6 -5.55 27.27 0.20
N LEU A 7 -5.21 26.62 1.32
CA LEU A 7 -5.20 25.15 1.38
C LEU A 7 -6.64 24.71 1.13
N SER A 8 -6.93 24.24 -0.08
CA SER A 8 -8.26 23.77 -0.43
C SER A 8 -8.55 22.46 0.30
N GLY A 9 -9.22 22.58 1.44
CA GLY A 9 -9.82 21.48 2.20
C GLY A 9 -9.03 21.09 3.46
N ALA A 10 -9.72 21.06 4.61
CA ALA A 10 -9.20 20.43 5.82
C ALA A 10 -9.06 18.92 5.62
N CYS A 11 -8.06 18.32 6.27
CA CYS A 11 -7.91 16.87 6.28
C CYS A 11 -9.18 16.21 6.86
N ASN A 12 -9.59 15.09 6.27
CA ASN A 12 -10.64 14.24 6.80
C ASN A 12 -10.34 13.88 8.26
N SER A 13 -11.39 13.84 9.08
CA SER A 13 -11.26 13.39 10.47
C SER A 13 -10.73 11.96 10.57
N GLY A 14 -9.83 11.72 11.51
CA GLY A 14 -9.27 10.41 11.81
C GLY A 14 -7.80 10.27 11.42
N ASP A 15 -7.08 9.39 12.11
CA ASP A 15 -5.63 9.28 12.01
C ASP A 15 -5.15 8.54 10.75
N GLN A 16 -6.07 7.99 9.95
CA GLN A 16 -5.79 7.17 8.78
C GLN A 16 -5.94 7.95 7.46
N CYS A 17 -6.12 9.27 7.50
CA CYS A 17 -6.44 10.10 6.34
C CYS A 17 -5.25 10.90 5.79
N PHE A 18 -4.03 10.62 6.24
CA PHE A 18 -2.81 11.21 5.71
C PHE A 18 -1.64 10.24 5.85
N ALA A 19 -0.64 10.38 4.99
CA ALA A 19 0.59 9.61 5.06
C ALA A 19 1.77 10.38 4.44
N VAL A 20 2.98 9.93 4.76
CA VAL A 20 4.22 10.46 4.21
C VAL A 20 4.88 9.35 3.39
N GLY A 21 5.03 9.59 2.09
CA GLY A 21 5.76 8.71 1.18
C GLY A 21 7.06 9.36 0.72
N SER A 22 7.80 8.65 -0.12
CA SER A 22 8.97 9.24 -0.80
C SER A 22 9.09 8.68 -2.22
N VAL A 23 9.55 9.51 -3.14
CA VAL A 23 9.94 9.13 -4.51
C VAL A 23 11.43 9.42 -4.64
N GLU A 24 12.23 8.39 -4.92
CA GLU A 24 13.69 8.53 -5.04
C GLU A 24 14.36 9.21 -3.82
N GLY A 25 13.80 8.98 -2.63
CA GLY A 25 14.28 9.58 -1.38
C GLY A 25 13.77 11.00 -1.10
N ILE A 26 13.01 11.61 -2.02
CA ILE A 26 12.37 12.92 -1.83
C ILE A 26 11.02 12.74 -1.14
N PRO A 27 10.82 13.26 0.09
CA PRO A 27 9.59 13.05 0.82
C PRO A 27 8.45 13.94 0.32
N PHE A 28 7.24 13.38 0.37
CA PHE A 28 5.98 14.08 0.11
C PHE A 28 4.94 13.72 1.16
N THR A 29 3.97 14.61 1.36
CA THR A 29 2.81 14.36 2.24
C THR A 29 1.56 14.25 1.37
N ALA A 30 0.82 13.17 1.50
CA ALA A 30 -0.50 13.04 0.91
C ALA A 30 -1.57 13.02 2.00
N TYR A 31 -2.67 13.74 1.80
CA TYR A 31 -3.79 13.72 2.72
C TYR A 31 -5.14 13.75 1.98
N ALA A 32 -6.14 13.18 2.62
CA ALA A 32 -7.50 13.13 2.12
C ALA A 32 -8.29 14.38 2.55
N ALA A 33 -8.91 15.08 1.59
CA ALA A 33 -9.81 16.19 1.82
C ALA A 33 -11.17 15.90 1.16
N GLY A 34 -12.13 15.44 1.96
CA GLY A 34 -13.40 14.90 1.48
C GLY A 34 -13.17 13.62 0.66
N CYS A 35 -13.44 13.69 -0.64
CA CYS A 35 -13.15 12.63 -1.60
C CYS A 35 -11.84 12.86 -2.38
N ASN A 36 -11.16 13.99 -2.19
CA ASN A 36 -9.95 14.33 -2.96
C ASN A 36 -8.68 13.90 -2.23
N ILE A 37 -7.64 13.59 -2.99
CA ILE A 37 -6.27 13.44 -2.47
C ILE A 37 -5.52 14.73 -2.77
N VAL A 38 -4.88 15.31 -1.75
CA VAL A 38 -4.00 16.47 -1.89
C VAL A 38 -2.58 16.03 -1.61
N ILE A 39 -1.67 16.32 -2.54
CA ILE A 39 -0.25 15.95 -2.46
C ILE A 39 0.56 17.23 -2.31
N LEU A 40 1.37 17.27 -1.25
CA LEU A 40 2.24 18.38 -0.90
C LEU A 40 3.70 17.92 -0.94
N ALA A 41 4.57 18.80 -1.42
CA ALA A 41 6.01 18.63 -1.25
C ALA A 41 6.44 18.90 0.20
N SER A 42 7.70 18.62 0.52
CA SER A 42 8.25 18.80 1.87
C SER A 42 8.20 20.24 2.39
N ASN A 43 8.14 21.22 1.50
CA ASN A 43 7.98 22.65 1.84
C ASN A 43 6.50 23.09 1.89
N PHE A 44 5.55 22.15 1.84
CA PHE A 44 4.11 22.38 1.80
C PHE A 44 3.58 23.08 0.53
N ASP A 45 4.40 23.17 -0.52
CA ASP A 45 3.90 23.52 -1.85
C ASP A 45 2.98 22.42 -2.36
N ARG A 46 1.85 22.82 -2.95
CA ARG A 46 0.90 21.88 -3.51
C ARG A 46 1.39 21.36 -4.85
N VAL A 47 1.62 20.06 -4.91
CA VAL A 47 2.13 19.34 -6.09
C VAL A 47 0.96 18.92 -6.99
N GLN A 48 -0.07 18.32 -6.41
CA GLN A 48 -1.23 17.81 -7.15
C GLN A 48 -2.48 17.74 -6.28
N ILE A 49 -3.66 17.87 -6.91
CA ILE A 49 -4.93 17.43 -6.35
C ILE A 49 -5.49 16.37 -7.28
N ILE A 50 -5.80 15.19 -6.74
CA ILE A 50 -6.50 14.13 -7.46
C ILE A 50 -7.98 14.21 -7.06
N PRO A 51 -8.88 14.55 -8.00
CA PRO A 51 -10.29 14.73 -7.67
C PRO A 51 -11.01 13.40 -7.46
N GLY A 52 -11.78 13.30 -6.39
CA GLY A 52 -12.59 12.11 -6.06
C GLY A 52 -13.92 11.99 -6.80
N ALA A 53 -14.26 12.95 -7.66
CA ALA A 53 -15.53 12.96 -8.40
C ALA A 53 -15.71 11.70 -9.27
N ILE A 54 -14.61 11.19 -9.82
CA ILE A 54 -14.59 9.95 -10.60
C ILE A 54 -14.83 8.69 -9.75
N HIS A 55 -14.75 8.82 -8.42
CA HIS A 55 -15.00 7.75 -7.44
C HIS A 55 -16.35 7.95 -6.73
N GLY A 56 -17.33 8.53 -7.44
CA GLY A 56 -18.71 8.69 -6.94
C GLY A 56 -18.83 9.63 -5.75
N TYR A 57 -17.88 10.56 -5.57
CA TYR A 57 -17.82 11.47 -4.41
C TYR A 57 -17.75 10.76 -3.06
N VAL A 58 -17.36 9.48 -3.04
CA VAL A 58 -17.18 8.73 -1.80
C VAL A 58 -16.04 9.37 -1.01
N ARG A 59 -16.29 9.64 0.27
CA ARG A 59 -15.26 10.20 1.16
C ARG A 59 -14.14 9.16 1.33
N ILE A 60 -12.89 9.61 1.26
CA ILE A 60 -11.74 8.75 1.53
C ILE A 60 -11.71 8.46 3.04
N GLY A 61 -11.79 7.18 3.39
CA GLY A 61 -11.76 6.70 4.78
C GLY A 61 -10.37 6.38 5.30
N SER A 62 -9.47 5.95 4.40
CA SER A 62 -8.07 5.68 4.71
C SER A 62 -7.18 5.98 3.51
N LEU A 63 -5.96 6.44 3.77
CA LEU A 63 -4.93 6.72 2.79
C LEU A 63 -3.57 6.31 3.35
N ASP A 64 -2.75 5.64 2.54
CA ASP A 64 -1.36 5.36 2.89
C ASP A 64 -0.41 5.53 1.69
N CYS A 65 0.88 5.74 1.97
CA CYS A 65 1.92 5.93 0.95
C CYS A 65 3.09 4.97 1.14
N SER A 66 3.59 4.37 0.06
CA SER A 66 4.84 3.62 0.12
C SER A 66 6.03 4.59 0.24
N THR A 67 7.05 4.18 0.98
CA THR A 67 8.19 5.05 1.30
C THR A 67 9.34 4.95 0.31
N ASP A 68 9.44 3.86 -0.46
CA ASP A 68 10.50 3.65 -1.45
C ASP A 68 10.05 4.01 -2.88
N THR A 69 8.84 3.58 -3.25
CA THR A 69 8.29 3.76 -4.61
C THR A 69 7.30 4.90 -4.72
N GLY A 70 6.91 5.52 -3.61
CA GLY A 70 5.99 6.66 -3.56
C GLY A 70 4.57 6.39 -4.06
N LYS A 71 4.14 5.13 -4.11
CA LYS A 71 2.76 4.77 -4.45
C LYS A 71 1.81 5.28 -3.38
N ILE A 72 0.60 5.64 -3.78
CA ILE A 72 -0.48 6.08 -2.89
C ILE A 72 -1.63 5.09 -3.02
N ALA A 73 -2.17 4.61 -1.90
CA ALA A 73 -3.43 3.90 -1.84
C ALA A 73 -4.47 4.77 -1.14
N ALA A 74 -5.66 4.89 -1.72
CA ALA A 74 -6.78 5.61 -1.10
C ALA A 74 -8.04 4.74 -1.10
N ALA A 75 -8.66 4.57 0.07
CA ALA A 75 -9.86 3.78 0.28
C ALA A 75 -11.13 4.63 0.17
N TYR A 76 -11.95 4.31 -0.83
CA TYR A 76 -13.28 4.82 -1.09
C TYR A 76 -14.32 3.78 -0.66
N GLY A 77 -14.55 3.66 0.65
CA GLY A 77 -15.39 2.60 1.22
C GLY A 77 -14.68 1.25 1.24
N ALA A 78 -15.11 0.31 0.39
CA ALA A 78 -14.46 -1.00 0.22
C ALA A 78 -13.48 -1.01 -0.96
N GLU A 79 -13.56 -0.01 -1.84
CA GLU A 79 -12.71 0.12 -3.01
C GLU A 79 -11.41 0.84 -2.65
N VAL A 80 -10.28 0.38 -3.16
CA VAL A 80 -8.98 1.06 -3.06
C VAL A 80 -8.49 1.42 -4.44
N CYS A 81 -8.17 2.70 -4.63
CA CYS A 81 -7.48 3.16 -5.84
C CYS A 81 -5.99 3.33 -5.55
N ILE A 82 -5.16 2.90 -6.50
CA ILE A 82 -3.70 2.89 -6.40
C ILE A 82 -3.14 3.86 -7.42
N PHE A 83 -2.30 4.78 -6.96
CA PHE A 83 -1.69 5.83 -7.77
C PHE A 83 -0.18 5.74 -7.70
N GLU A 84 0.47 5.81 -8.86
CA GLU A 84 1.93 5.73 -8.97
C GLU A 84 2.52 7.06 -9.47
N PRO A 85 3.69 7.46 -8.93
CA PRO A 85 4.37 8.67 -9.37
C PRO A 85 4.95 8.45 -10.79
N THR A 86 4.57 9.32 -11.72
CA THR A 86 5.09 9.37 -13.08
C THR A 86 5.87 10.68 -13.27
N PRO A 87 7.09 10.65 -13.82
CA PRO A 87 7.87 11.86 -14.10
C PRO A 87 7.07 12.87 -14.93
N SER A 88 7.09 14.14 -14.52
CA SER A 88 6.36 15.23 -15.17
C SER A 88 7.25 15.90 -16.23
N ILE A 89 7.02 15.57 -17.51
CA ILE A 89 7.82 16.06 -18.65
C ILE A 89 7.69 17.59 -18.87
N HIS A 90 6.68 18.24 -18.29
CA HIS A 90 6.35 19.66 -18.53
C HIS A 90 6.46 20.54 -17.29
N SER A 91 7.20 20.10 -16.26
CA SER A 91 7.34 20.92 -15.06
C SER A 91 8.31 22.07 -15.31
N ALA A 92 7.84 23.32 -15.16
CA ALA A 92 8.78 24.41 -14.91
C ALA A 92 9.62 24.05 -13.68
N ALA A 93 10.90 24.47 -13.64
CA ALA A 93 11.81 24.16 -12.55
C ALA A 93 11.13 24.44 -11.20
N THR A 94 10.86 23.39 -10.43
CA THR A 94 10.21 23.53 -9.13
C THR A 94 11.27 23.74 -8.06
N THR A 95 10.98 24.59 -7.09
CA THR A 95 11.87 24.83 -5.94
C THR A 95 11.91 23.66 -4.97
N HIS A 96 10.95 22.73 -5.06
CA HIS A 96 10.77 21.61 -4.15
C HIS A 96 11.31 20.28 -4.67
N GLY A 97 11.75 20.19 -5.93
CA GLY A 97 12.45 19.02 -6.49
C GLY A 97 11.59 17.77 -6.72
N LEU A 98 10.27 17.85 -6.53
CA LEU A 98 9.34 16.73 -6.70
C LEU A 98 8.64 16.83 -8.06
N GLU A 99 9.37 16.48 -9.13
CA GLU A 99 8.90 16.59 -10.52
C GLU A 99 8.05 15.38 -10.95
N TYR A 100 7.12 14.96 -10.10
CA TYR A 100 6.24 13.81 -10.34
C TYR A 100 4.77 14.20 -10.30
N ARG A 101 3.97 13.46 -11.04
CA ARG A 101 2.51 13.44 -10.92
C ARG A 101 2.04 12.02 -10.64
N TRP A 102 1.10 11.88 -9.73
CA TRP A 102 0.46 10.62 -9.41
C TRP A 102 -0.65 10.33 -10.41
N VAL A 103 -0.60 9.15 -11.00
CA VAL A 103 -1.59 8.65 -11.97
C VAL A 103 -2.15 7.35 -11.44
N GLN A 104 -3.46 7.15 -11.57
CA GLN A 104 -4.09 5.90 -11.15
C GLN A 104 -3.64 4.76 -12.05
N THR A 105 -3.03 3.73 -11.48
CA THR A 105 -2.53 2.55 -12.21
C THR A 105 -3.29 1.28 -11.84
N GLY A 106 -4.00 1.28 -10.71
CA GLY A 106 -4.66 0.08 -10.23
C GLY A 106 -5.86 0.38 -9.33
N LYS A 107 -6.66 -0.67 -9.13
CA LYS A 107 -7.80 -0.67 -8.24
C LYS A 107 -8.01 -2.08 -7.69
N LEU A 108 -8.47 -2.17 -6.46
CA LEU A 108 -8.89 -3.42 -5.82
C LEU A 108 -10.14 -3.18 -4.97
N VAL A 109 -10.83 -4.27 -4.64
CA VAL A 109 -12.07 -4.22 -3.85
C VAL A 109 -11.94 -5.19 -2.68
N ALA A 110 -11.95 -4.65 -1.46
CA ALA A 110 -11.90 -5.40 -0.22
C ALA A 110 -13.25 -6.04 0.14
N ASP A 111 -13.21 -7.04 1.03
CA ASP A 111 -14.38 -7.74 1.56
C ASP A 111 -15.05 -6.92 2.68
N GLY A 112 -15.40 -5.67 2.36
CA GLY A 112 -16.11 -4.75 3.23
C GLY A 112 -15.40 -3.40 3.45
N PRO A 113 -15.98 -2.53 4.29
CA PRO A 113 -15.43 -1.20 4.53
C PRO A 113 -14.03 -1.24 5.15
N ILE A 114 -13.15 -0.39 4.63
CA ILE A 114 -11.76 -0.30 5.06
C ILE A 114 -11.63 0.80 6.11
N ALA A 115 -11.08 0.44 7.26
CA ALA A 115 -10.74 1.35 8.35
C ALA A 115 -9.26 1.78 8.32
N ALA A 116 -8.37 0.93 7.79
CA ALA A 116 -6.95 1.22 7.70
C ALA A 116 -6.31 0.59 6.46
N LEU A 117 -5.31 1.27 5.92
CA LEU A 117 -4.45 0.79 4.85
C LEU A 117 -3.01 0.77 5.36
N SER A 118 -2.21 -0.18 4.88
CA SER A 118 -0.77 -0.14 5.12
C SER A 118 0.00 -0.73 3.94
N TRP A 119 0.87 0.06 3.33
CA TRP A 119 1.83 -0.36 2.33
C TRP A 119 3.02 -1.07 2.98
N ASN A 120 3.57 -2.07 2.29
CA ASN A 120 4.96 -2.44 2.53
C ASN A 120 5.90 -1.38 1.96
N LEU A 121 7.17 -1.41 2.38
CA LEU A 121 8.19 -0.44 1.99
C LEU A 121 8.27 -0.22 0.47
N GLU A 122 8.27 -1.33 -0.28
CA GLU A 122 8.47 -1.40 -1.74
C GLU A 122 7.19 -1.04 -2.54
N GLY A 123 6.02 -0.99 -1.91
CA GLY A 123 4.75 -0.77 -2.63
C GLY A 123 4.32 -1.94 -3.53
N THR A 124 4.76 -3.15 -3.21
CA THR A 124 4.42 -4.41 -3.91
C THR A 124 3.30 -5.17 -3.19
N ARG A 125 3.08 -4.88 -1.91
CA ARG A 125 2.07 -5.48 -1.05
C ARG A 125 1.30 -4.42 -0.28
N LEU A 126 -0.02 -4.60 -0.21
CA LEU A 126 -0.92 -3.71 0.52
C LEU A 126 -1.76 -4.51 1.50
N LEU A 127 -1.82 -4.06 2.75
CA LEU A 127 -2.79 -4.55 3.73
C LEU A 127 -4.03 -3.65 3.71
N THR A 128 -5.21 -4.28 3.71
CA THR A 128 -6.48 -3.63 4.04
C THR A 128 -6.96 -4.13 5.40
N GLY A 129 -7.36 -3.21 6.26
CA GLY A 129 -7.84 -3.48 7.61
C GLY A 129 -9.28 -3.04 7.78
N GLY A 130 -10.11 -3.90 8.36
CA GLY A 130 -11.51 -3.66 8.67
C GLY A 130 -12.07 -4.87 9.39
N LYS A 131 -13.29 -5.28 9.07
CA LYS A 131 -13.84 -6.57 9.56
C LYS A 131 -12.95 -7.76 9.14
N TYR A 132 -12.40 -7.67 7.94
CA TYR A 132 -11.37 -8.57 7.44
C TYR A 132 -10.03 -7.84 7.44
N VAL A 133 -8.96 -8.60 7.65
CA VAL A 133 -7.62 -8.17 7.27
C VAL A 133 -7.28 -8.94 6.01
N GLN A 134 -6.91 -8.24 4.94
CA GLN A 134 -6.54 -8.84 3.66
C GLN A 134 -5.17 -8.36 3.24
N LEU A 135 -4.39 -9.26 2.66
CA LEU A 135 -3.09 -8.98 2.06
C LEU A 135 -3.23 -9.07 0.54
N TRP A 136 -2.90 -7.98 -0.12
CA TRP A 136 -2.91 -7.83 -1.56
C TRP A 136 -1.49 -7.79 -2.09
N HIS A 137 -1.27 -8.44 -3.23
CA HIS A 137 0.01 -8.45 -3.92
C HIS A 137 -0.16 -7.93 -5.34
N GLN A 138 0.83 -7.19 -5.84
CA GLN A 138 0.87 -6.83 -7.26
C GLN A 138 0.98 -8.11 -8.10
N ALA A 139 0.06 -8.29 -9.05
CA ALA A 139 -0.14 -9.56 -9.75
C ALA A 139 1.07 -9.98 -10.59
N SER A 140 1.68 -9.02 -11.30
CA SER A 140 2.89 -9.24 -12.11
C SER A 140 4.05 -9.81 -11.30
N LEU A 141 4.26 -9.29 -10.09
CA LEU A 141 5.34 -9.74 -9.20
C LEU A 141 5.00 -11.05 -8.47
N TYR A 142 3.72 -11.27 -8.16
CA TYR A 142 3.30 -12.51 -7.51
C TYR A 142 3.52 -13.73 -8.41
N GLN A 143 3.27 -13.59 -9.72
CA GLN A 143 3.52 -14.67 -10.66
C GLN A 143 5.01 -15.04 -10.73
N GLU A 144 5.91 -14.06 -10.74
CA GLU A 144 7.36 -14.30 -10.71
C GLU A 144 7.81 -15.04 -9.44
N ASP A 145 7.32 -14.64 -8.27
CA ASP A 145 7.65 -15.30 -7.00
C ASP A 145 7.04 -16.71 -6.87
N SER A 146 5.92 -16.96 -7.55
CA SER A 146 5.22 -18.25 -7.50
C SER A 146 5.78 -19.32 -8.43
N GLN A 147 6.58 -18.94 -9.43
CA GLN A 147 7.24 -19.92 -10.29
C GLN A 147 8.52 -20.44 -9.62
N PRO A 148 8.71 -21.77 -9.49
CA PRO A 148 9.97 -22.31 -9.03
C PRO A 148 11.06 -21.84 -9.99
N SER A 149 12.15 -21.28 -9.46
CA SER A 149 13.27 -20.75 -10.23
C SER A 149 13.82 -21.80 -11.20
N SER A 150 13.28 -21.84 -12.42
CA SER A 150 13.87 -22.65 -13.48
C SER A 150 15.19 -21.98 -13.81
N GLY A 151 16.29 -22.70 -13.63
CA GLY A 151 17.65 -22.17 -13.69
C GLY A 151 17.88 -21.26 -14.90
N VAL A 152 18.68 -20.21 -14.67
CA VAL A 152 19.12 -19.25 -15.67
C VAL A 152 19.64 -19.99 -16.90
N THR A 153 18.82 -20.07 -17.95
CA THR A 153 19.25 -20.57 -19.26
C THR A 153 19.71 -19.37 -20.08
N PHE A 154 21.02 -19.20 -20.20
CA PHE A 154 21.60 -18.31 -21.19
C PHE A 154 21.24 -18.83 -22.59
N GLN A 155 20.27 -18.20 -23.25
CA GLN A 155 20.02 -18.45 -24.67
C GLN A 155 20.83 -17.46 -25.52
N ILE A 156 21.92 -17.98 -26.08
CA ILE A 156 22.62 -17.37 -27.21
C ILE A 156 21.78 -17.61 -28.46
N GLY A 157 21.43 -16.50 -29.13
CA GLY A 157 20.76 -16.33 -30.42
C GLY A 157 20.23 -17.54 -31.20
N GLY A 158 18.95 -17.49 -31.54
CA GLY A 158 18.37 -18.27 -32.65
C GLY A 158 16.85 -18.32 -32.63
N ASP A 159 16.25 -17.65 -33.61
CA ASP A 159 14.89 -17.81 -34.16
C ASP A 159 13.66 -17.37 -33.33
N LYS A 160 13.12 -16.22 -33.77
CA LYS A 160 11.80 -15.70 -33.40
C LYS A 160 10.71 -16.61 -33.99
N GLU A 161 10.10 -17.44 -33.16
CA GLU A 161 8.72 -17.86 -33.39
C GLU A 161 7.78 -16.82 -32.76
N GLU A 162 7.07 -16.09 -33.60
CA GLU A 162 6.00 -15.17 -33.19
C GLU A 162 4.84 -15.98 -32.60
N LYS A 163 4.84 -16.16 -31.27
CA LYS A 163 3.62 -16.54 -30.56
C LYS A 163 2.60 -15.41 -30.74
N VAL A 164 1.53 -15.72 -31.45
CA VAL A 164 0.32 -14.91 -31.63
C VAL A 164 -0.13 -14.41 -30.24
N LYS A 165 0.00 -13.11 -30.00
CA LYS A 165 -0.57 -12.43 -28.82
C LYS A 165 -2.09 -12.56 -28.90
N GLN A 166 -2.68 -13.33 -28.00
CA GLN A 166 -4.12 -13.32 -27.75
C GLN A 166 -4.54 -11.93 -27.25
N PRO A 167 -5.81 -11.52 -27.46
CA PRO A 167 -6.23 -10.16 -27.19
C PRO A 167 -6.30 -9.93 -25.68
N GLU A 168 -5.45 -9.01 -25.20
CA GLU A 168 -5.57 -8.28 -23.93
C GLU A 168 -6.06 -9.12 -22.74
N ASP A 169 -5.20 -10.01 -22.23
CA ASP A 169 -5.30 -10.40 -20.82
C ASP A 169 -5.17 -9.11 -20.00
N GLU A 170 -6.28 -8.62 -19.43
CA GLU A 170 -6.24 -7.55 -18.43
C GLU A 170 -5.23 -7.97 -17.36
N ASP A 171 -4.14 -7.21 -17.23
CA ASP A 171 -3.18 -7.39 -16.15
C ASP A 171 -4.00 -7.41 -14.85
N PRO A 172 -4.00 -8.52 -14.07
CA PRO A 172 -4.87 -8.64 -12.91
C PRO A 172 -4.66 -7.52 -11.89
N GLY A 173 -3.55 -6.78 -12.02
CA GLY A 173 -3.20 -5.60 -11.25
C GLY A 173 -2.82 -5.98 -9.83
N TRP A 174 -3.82 -6.39 -9.04
CA TRP A 174 -3.70 -6.73 -7.63
C TRP A 174 -4.53 -7.96 -7.28
N VAL A 175 -3.90 -8.94 -6.63
CA VAL A 175 -4.52 -10.18 -6.19
C VAL A 175 -4.55 -10.28 -4.68
N CYS A 176 -5.67 -10.70 -4.10
CA CYS A 176 -5.77 -10.98 -2.67
C CYS A 176 -5.14 -12.34 -2.39
N VAL A 177 -3.99 -12.36 -1.73
CA VAL A 177 -3.19 -13.58 -1.51
C VAL A 177 -3.36 -14.17 -0.11
N TRP A 178 -3.94 -13.41 0.82
CA TRP A 178 -4.34 -13.90 2.14
C TRP A 178 -5.46 -13.05 2.72
N GLN A 179 -6.32 -13.69 3.52
CA GLN A 179 -7.34 -12.98 4.28
C GLN A 179 -7.67 -13.67 5.60
N CYS A 180 -8.13 -12.90 6.58
CA CYS A 180 -8.61 -13.41 7.86
C CYS A 180 -9.76 -12.57 8.40
N HIS A 181 -10.83 -13.23 8.84
CA HIS A 181 -11.91 -12.58 9.57
C HIS A 181 -11.45 -12.27 11.01
N THR A 182 -11.57 -11.01 11.43
CA THR A 182 -11.16 -10.58 12.78
C THR A 182 -12.34 -10.57 13.76
N ALA A 183 -12.05 -10.81 15.05
CA ALA A 183 -13.07 -10.73 16.10
C ALA A 183 -13.52 -9.29 16.37
N THR A 184 -12.57 -8.36 16.36
CA THR A 184 -12.76 -6.91 16.41
C THR A 184 -12.22 -6.31 15.12
N PRO A 185 -12.95 -5.40 14.44
CA PRO A 185 -12.45 -4.77 13.21
C PRO A 185 -11.09 -4.11 13.43
N ALA A 186 -10.13 -4.40 12.55
CA ALA A 186 -8.79 -3.84 12.62
C ALA A 186 -8.82 -2.34 12.26
N HIS A 187 -8.68 -1.48 13.27
CA HIS A 187 -8.64 -0.02 13.11
C HIS A 187 -7.20 0.50 13.00
N HIS A 188 -6.26 -0.15 13.67
CA HIS A 188 -4.84 0.11 13.47
C HIS A 188 -4.23 -1.06 12.69
N LEU A 189 -3.46 -0.73 11.67
CA LEU A 189 -2.81 -1.67 10.77
C LEU A 189 -1.45 -1.11 10.39
N ALA A 190 -0.38 -1.90 10.53
CA ALA A 190 0.95 -1.45 10.16
C ALA A 190 1.83 -2.61 9.70
N PHE A 191 2.29 -2.56 8.45
CA PHE A 191 3.40 -3.38 7.97
C PHE A 191 4.69 -3.04 8.72
N SER A 192 5.49 -4.05 9.04
CA SER A 192 6.84 -3.82 9.52
C SER A 192 7.73 -3.30 8.38
N PRO A 193 8.79 -2.52 8.69
CA PRO A 193 9.68 -1.97 7.66
C PRO A 193 10.39 -3.02 6.79
N ASP A 194 10.61 -4.23 7.33
CA ASP A 194 11.19 -5.37 6.62
C ASP A 194 10.16 -6.18 5.81
N GLY A 195 8.87 -5.87 5.94
CA GLY A 195 7.77 -6.58 5.27
C GLY A 195 7.57 -8.03 5.72
N VAL A 196 8.18 -8.43 6.85
CA VAL A 196 8.08 -9.81 7.40
C VAL A 196 6.89 -9.95 8.34
N LEU A 197 6.53 -8.87 9.04
CA LEU A 197 5.49 -8.82 10.05
C LEU A 197 4.44 -7.77 9.68
N PHE A 198 3.28 -7.89 10.31
CA PHE A 198 2.36 -6.76 10.41
C PHE A 198 1.64 -6.78 11.76
N ALA A 199 1.16 -5.62 12.19
CA ALA A 199 0.47 -5.46 13.46
C ALA A 199 -0.97 -5.02 13.23
N THR A 200 -1.90 -5.56 14.01
CA THR A 200 -3.29 -5.11 14.04
C THR A 200 -3.79 -4.88 15.46
N SER A 201 -4.69 -3.91 15.62
CA SER A 201 -5.51 -3.78 16.83
C SER A 201 -6.86 -3.12 16.51
N GLY A 202 -7.88 -3.48 17.28
CA GLY A 202 -9.20 -2.88 17.16
C GLY A 202 -9.34 -1.56 17.90
N THR A 203 -10.52 -0.94 17.76
CA THR A 203 -10.86 0.29 18.50
C THR A 203 -10.99 -0.04 19.99
N ASN A 204 -10.36 0.75 20.86
CA ASN A 204 -10.34 0.55 22.32
C ASN A 204 -9.68 -0.76 22.80
N ASP A 205 -9.08 -1.54 21.91
CA ASP A 205 -8.38 -2.76 22.28
C ASP A 205 -7.10 -2.44 23.06
N ARG A 206 -6.79 -3.30 24.02
CA ARG A 206 -5.54 -3.27 24.79
C ARG A 206 -4.55 -4.34 24.35
N LEU A 207 -4.90 -5.11 23.33
CA LEU A 207 -4.10 -6.18 22.76
C LEU A 207 -3.78 -5.83 21.32
N VAL A 208 -2.51 -5.98 20.96
CA VAL A 208 -2.02 -5.90 19.59
C VAL A 208 -1.73 -7.30 19.12
N LYS A 209 -2.24 -7.68 17.95
CA LYS A 209 -1.84 -8.89 17.26
C LYS A 209 -0.63 -8.60 16.39
N ILE A 210 0.45 -9.36 16.59
CA ILE A 210 1.63 -9.33 15.73
C ILE A 210 1.58 -10.58 14.87
N TRP A 211 1.39 -10.36 13.57
CA TRP A 211 1.22 -11.41 12.58
C TRP A 211 2.54 -11.73 11.90
N TYR A 212 2.77 -13.01 11.66
CA TYR A 212 3.94 -13.53 10.96
C TYR A 212 3.56 -14.74 10.11
N GLN A 213 4.27 -14.94 9.00
CA GLN A 213 4.01 -16.06 8.11
C GLN A 213 4.46 -17.37 8.76
N ASN A 214 3.54 -18.34 8.86
CA ASN A 214 3.81 -19.68 9.32
C ASN A 214 4.38 -20.53 8.17
N LYS A 215 5.71 -20.56 8.05
CA LYS A 215 6.42 -21.30 7.00
C LYS A 215 6.39 -22.84 7.17
N VAL A 216 6.01 -23.35 8.35
CA VAL A 216 6.01 -24.80 8.64
C VAL A 216 4.89 -25.54 7.88
N LEU A 217 3.74 -24.89 7.69
CA LEU A 217 2.60 -25.48 6.98
C LEU A 217 2.76 -25.45 5.45
N VAL A 218 3.59 -24.53 4.94
CA VAL A 218 3.90 -24.42 3.50
C VAL A 218 4.70 -25.64 3.00
N GLN A 219 5.46 -26.30 3.87
CA GLN A 219 6.26 -27.49 3.51
C GLN A 219 5.47 -28.80 3.52
N THR A 220 4.27 -28.82 4.14
CA THR A 220 3.48 -30.05 4.30
C THR A 220 2.48 -30.26 3.17
N HIS A 221 2.04 -29.19 2.49
CA HIS A 221 1.32 -29.26 1.23
C HIS A 221 2.36 -29.28 0.09
N GLY A 222 2.50 -30.43 -0.58
CA GLY A 222 3.55 -30.67 -1.57
C GLY A 222 3.65 -29.62 -2.69
N GLU A 223 4.80 -29.64 -3.37
CA GLU A 223 5.35 -28.68 -4.35
C GLU A 223 4.51 -28.36 -5.61
N GLN A 224 3.18 -28.48 -5.59
CA GLN A 224 2.32 -28.36 -6.79
C GLN A 224 1.24 -27.26 -6.72
N GLY A 225 1.24 -26.41 -5.69
CA GLY A 225 0.32 -25.27 -5.58
C GLY A 225 1.07 -23.92 -5.58
N PRO A 226 0.41 -22.82 -5.96
CA PRO A 226 0.96 -21.48 -5.73
C PRO A 226 1.25 -21.28 -4.23
N PRO A 227 2.22 -20.43 -3.86
CA PRO A 227 2.59 -20.22 -2.47
C PRO A 227 1.38 -19.72 -1.67
N GLU A 228 0.80 -20.59 -0.85
CA GLU A 228 -0.24 -20.22 0.10
C GLU A 228 0.38 -19.43 1.25
N PHE A 229 0.02 -18.16 1.35
CA PHE A 229 0.37 -17.38 2.53
C PHE A 229 -0.47 -17.85 3.70
N ASN A 230 0.18 -18.42 4.71
CA ASN A 230 -0.46 -18.73 5.98
C ASN A 230 0.13 -17.83 7.06
N TYR A 231 -0.70 -17.00 7.69
CA TYR A 231 -0.28 -16.14 8.79
C TYR A 231 -0.87 -16.62 10.11
N THR A 232 -0.05 -16.61 11.14
CA THR A 232 -0.47 -16.76 12.54
C THR A 232 -0.02 -15.53 13.33
N PHE A 233 -0.39 -15.43 14.60
CA PHE A 233 -0.11 -14.25 15.40
C PHE A 233 0.18 -14.55 16.88
N ILE A 234 0.88 -13.61 17.51
CA ILE A 234 1.01 -13.50 18.97
C ILE A 234 0.33 -12.23 19.47
N TYR A 235 0.00 -12.18 20.76
CA TYR A 235 -0.51 -10.98 21.41
C TYR A 235 0.58 -10.22 22.15
N VAL A 236 0.54 -8.90 22.02
CA VAL A 236 1.28 -7.96 22.86
C VAL A 236 0.27 -7.11 23.62
N ALA A 237 0.40 -7.06 24.94
CA ALA A 237 -0.51 -6.32 25.80
C ALA A 237 -0.04 -4.87 26.02
N HIS A 238 -1.00 -3.95 26.09
CA HIS A 238 -0.79 -2.55 26.43
C HIS A 238 -1.65 -2.19 27.66
N PRO A 239 -1.16 -1.35 28.60
CA PRO A 239 -1.90 -1.02 29.83
C PRO A 239 -3.18 -0.21 29.58
N ARG A 240 -3.33 0.39 28.40
CA ARG A 240 -4.47 1.21 27.98
C ARG A 240 -4.93 0.84 26.57
N ALA A 241 -6.07 1.38 26.16
CA ALA A 241 -6.48 1.32 24.77
C ALA A 241 -5.34 1.81 23.85
N VAL A 242 -5.05 1.03 22.82
CA VAL A 242 -4.07 1.39 21.79
C VAL A 242 -4.66 2.52 20.95
N THR A 243 -3.86 3.57 20.73
CA THR A 243 -4.24 4.74 19.93
C THR A 243 -3.44 4.84 18.63
N HIS A 244 -2.27 4.20 18.57
CA HIS A 244 -1.39 4.25 17.40
C HIS A 244 -0.41 3.07 17.44
N LEU A 245 0.02 2.61 16.25
CA LEU A 245 1.04 1.60 16.07
C LEU A 245 2.20 2.18 15.27
N SER A 246 3.44 1.97 15.74
CA SER A 246 4.62 2.36 14.99
C SER A 246 5.73 1.36 15.24
N TRP A 247 6.40 0.97 14.17
CA TRP A 247 7.57 0.10 14.22
C TRP A 247 8.83 0.92 14.47
N ARG A 248 9.70 0.43 15.35
CA ARG A 248 10.99 1.07 15.60
C ARG A 248 11.83 1.01 14.32
N LYS A 249 12.29 2.17 13.86
CA LYS A 249 13.32 2.26 12.79
C LYS A 249 14.66 1.82 13.38
N THR A 250 15.11 0.61 13.08
CA THR A 250 16.46 0.18 13.43
C THR A 250 17.43 0.76 12.40
N SER A 251 18.42 1.52 12.86
CA SER A 251 19.47 2.07 12.00
C SER A 251 20.26 0.94 11.34
N LYS A 252 20.66 1.11 10.07
CA LYS A 252 21.58 0.20 9.35
C LYS A 252 22.89 -0.07 10.12
N TYR A 253 23.22 0.74 11.14
CA TYR A 253 24.45 0.67 11.92
C TYR A 253 24.30 0.01 13.31
N MET A 254 23.15 -0.61 13.62
CA MET A 254 22.98 -1.44 14.83
C MET A 254 23.07 -2.94 14.48
N SER A 255 24.17 -3.37 13.86
CA SER A 255 24.55 -4.77 13.68
C SER A 255 25.95 -4.99 14.23
#